data_AF-A0A511ZKE1-F1
#
_entry.id   AF-A0A511ZKE1-F1
#
_cell.length_a   1.000
_cell.length_b   1.000
_cell.length_c   1.000
_cell.angle_alpha   90.00
_cell.angle_beta   90.00
_cell.angle_gamma   90.00
#
_symmetry.space_group_name_H-M   'P 1'
#
loop_
_entity.id
_entity.type
_entity.pdbx_description
1 polymer ?
#
loop_
_entity_poly.entity_id
_entity_poly.type
_entity_poly.pdbx_seq_one_letter_code
_entity_poly.pdbx_strand_id
1 'polypeptide(L)' 'MNGLPEWIWRADSLLDENFPLDNVTTKVIHPKQLLEEKEVYKEIGRPYRLKDEESKKILRSILSERN' A
#
# COMPACT_ATOMS: atom_id res chain seq x y z
N MET A 1 -15.39 21.05 -5.81
CA MET A 1 -14.55 19.84 -5.92
C MET A 1 -14.53 19.17 -4.56
N ASN A 2 -15.02 17.94 -4.45
CA ASN A 2 -15.53 17.33 -3.22
C ASN A 2 -14.46 16.79 -2.27
N GLY A 3 -13.37 17.51 -1.97
CA GLY A 3 -12.47 17.23 -0.84
C GLY A 3 -11.81 15.84 -0.75
N LEU A 4 -12.04 14.97 -1.72
CA LEU A 4 -11.45 13.63 -1.81
C LEU A 4 -10.12 13.77 -2.57
N PRO A 5 -9.03 13.26 -2.01
CA PRO A 5 -7.75 13.24 -2.70
C PRO A 5 -7.85 12.40 -3.98
N GLU A 6 -7.19 12.88 -5.04
CA GLU A 6 -7.11 12.16 -6.30
C GLU A 6 -6.19 10.94 -6.15
N TRP A 7 -6.59 9.82 -6.76
CA TRP A 7 -5.79 8.62 -6.75
C TRP A 7 -4.66 8.71 -7.77
N ILE A 8 -3.42 8.58 -7.31
CA ILE A 8 -2.23 8.67 -8.16
C ILE A 8 -1.46 7.35 -8.08
N TRP A 9 -1.30 6.70 -9.23
CA TRP A 9 -0.37 5.59 -9.40
C TRP A 9 1.02 6.14 -9.69
N ARG A 10 2.01 5.74 -8.89
CA ARG A 10 3.39 6.10 -9.19
C ARG A 10 3.94 5.26 -10.34
N ALA A 11 4.95 5.79 -11.02
CA ALA A 11 5.64 5.04 -12.07
C ALA A 11 6.32 3.76 -11.53
N ASP A 12 6.72 3.77 -10.26
CA ASP A 12 7.31 2.64 -9.51
C ASP A 12 6.26 1.90 -8.65
N SER A 13 4.98 1.98 -9.01
CA SER A 13 3.91 1.39 -8.20
C SER A 13 3.94 -0.13 -8.14
N LEU A 14 4.70 -0.81 -9.00
CA LEU A 14 4.91 -2.26 -8.98
C LEU A 14 6.37 -2.56 -8.65
N LEU A 15 6.59 -3.60 -7.85
CA LEU A 15 7.91 -4.19 -7.70
C LEU A 15 8.30 -4.90 -9.00
N ASP A 16 9.58 -4.80 -9.34
CA ASP A 16 10.13 -5.51 -10.49
C ASP A 16 10.34 -7.00 -10.22
N GLU A 17 10.46 -7.36 -8.94
CA GLU A 17 10.51 -8.75 -8.53
C GLU A 17 9.16 -9.45 -8.70
N ASN A 18 9.24 -10.72 -9.07
CA ASN A 18 8.10 -11.63 -9.08
C ASN A 18 8.00 -12.35 -7.74
N PHE A 19 6.77 -12.47 -7.21
CA PHE A 19 6.47 -13.16 -5.96
C PHE A 19 5.58 -14.37 -6.22
N PRO A 20 5.86 -15.51 -5.58
CA PRO A 20 4.97 -16.67 -5.62
C PRO A 20 3.75 -16.45 -4.71
N LEU A 21 2.58 -16.83 -5.21
CA LEU A 21 1.34 -16.97 -4.47
C LEU A 21 0.67 -18.27 -4.91
N ASP A 22 0.71 -19.27 -4.04
CA ASP A 22 0.29 -20.64 -4.33
C ASP A 22 0.95 -21.20 -5.60
N ASN A 23 0.16 -21.42 -6.67
CA ASN A 23 0.61 -21.94 -7.95
C ASN A 23 0.83 -20.85 -9.03
N VAL A 24 0.79 -19.57 -8.64
CA VAL A 24 0.96 -18.43 -9.55
C VAL A 24 2.15 -17.59 -9.12
N THR A 25 2.84 -16.99 -10.09
CA THR A 25 3.91 -16.04 -9.86
C THR A 25 3.50 -14.70 -10.46
N THR A 26 3.56 -13.62 -9.68
CA THR A 26 3.11 -12.29 -10.12
C THR A 26 3.99 -11.16 -9.58
N LYS A 27 4.02 -10.04 -10.29
CA LYS A 27 4.46 -8.76 -9.71
C LYS A 27 3.45 -8.29 -8.67
N VAL A 28 3.94 -7.58 -7.65
CA VAL A 28 3.10 -7.04 -6.57
C VAL A 28 3.26 -5.52 -6.48
N ILE A 29 2.28 -4.86 -5.89
CA ILE A 29 2.33 -3.41 -5.67
C ILE A 29 3.45 -3.07 -4.70
N HIS A 30 4.19 -2.01 -5.01
CA HIS A 30 5.26 -1.50 -4.16
C HIS A 30 4.70 -1.14 -2.78
N PRO A 31 5.30 -1.59 -1.65
CA PRO A 31 4.79 -1.33 -0.31
C PRO A 31 4.55 0.15 0.00
N LYS A 32 5.36 1.03 -0.61
CA LYS A 32 5.22 2.50 -0.55
C LYS A 32 3.90 2.99 -1.15
N GLN A 33 3.51 2.49 -2.33
CA GLN A 33 2.23 2.82 -2.96
C GLN A 33 1.08 2.38 -2.04
N LEU A 34 1.09 1.13 -1.55
CA LEU A 34 0.06 0.62 -0.63
C LEU A 34 -0.05 1.41 0.68
N LEU A 35 1.08 1.87 1.23
CA LEU A 35 1.10 2.64 2.48
C LEU A 35 0.42 4.00 2.31
N GLU A 36 0.70 4.69 1.21
CA GLU A 36 0.15 6.03 0.93
C GLU A 36 -1.36 5.99 0.68
N GLU A 37 -1.82 4.99 -0.07
CA GLU A 37 -3.25 4.73 -0.27
C GLU A 37 -3.98 4.53 1.06
N LYS A 38 -3.34 3.81 2.01
CA LYS A 38 -3.90 3.56 3.34
C LYS A 38 -3.92 4.79 4.23
N GLU A 39 -2.97 5.72 4.09
CA GLU A 39 -3.02 6.98 4.82
C GLU A 39 -4.13 7.89 4.28
N VAL A 40 -4.34 7.91 2.96
CA VAL A 40 -5.47 8.62 2.33
C VAL A 40 -6.83 8.12 2.85
N TYR A 41 -6.99 6.81 3.06
CA TYR A 41 -8.25 6.27 3.61
C TYR A 41 -8.61 6.82 4.99
N LYS A 42 -7.61 7.25 5.77
CA LYS A 42 -7.84 7.89 7.07
C LYS A 42 -8.44 9.29 6.90
N GLU A 43 -8.08 10.00 5.83
CA GLU A 43 -8.49 11.39 5.57
C GLU A 43 -9.94 11.49 5.07
N ILE A 44 -10.41 10.47 4.35
CA ILE A 44 -11.77 10.44 3.77
C ILE A 44 -12.85 9.95 4.74
N GLY A 45 -12.55 9.88 6.04
CA GLY A 45 -13.52 9.52 7.08
C GLY A 45 -13.90 8.04 7.13
N ARG A 46 -13.08 7.15 6.58
CA ARG A 46 -13.30 5.70 6.70
C ARG A 46 -13.23 5.30 8.19
N PRO A 47 -14.17 4.48 8.70
CA PRO A 47 -14.10 4.01 10.08
C PRO A 47 -12.77 3.33 10.38
N TYR A 48 -12.20 3.64 11.55
CA TYR A 48 -10.98 3.01 12.02
C TYR A 48 -11.12 1.49 12.08
N ARG A 49 -10.12 0.76 11.58
CA ARG A 49 -10.04 -0.70 11.63
C ARG A 49 -8.67 -1.12 12.12
N LEU A 50 -8.62 -1.98 13.13
CA LEU A 50 -7.36 -2.49 13.68
C LEU A 50 -6.45 -3.11 12.61
N LYS A 51 -7.04 -3.88 11.68
CA LYS A 51 -6.31 -4.48 10.55
C LYS A 51 -5.64 -3.46 9.62
N ASP A 52 -6.16 -2.24 9.52
CA ASP A 52 -5.55 -1.20 8.69
C ASP A 52 -4.29 -0.64 9.38
N GLU A 53 -4.29 -0.47 10.71
CA GLU A 53 -3.08 -0.09 11.46
C GLU A 53 -2.02 -1.18 11.47
N GLU A 54 -2.41 -2.44 11.67
CA GLU A 54 -1.50 -3.57 11.60
C GLU A 54 -0.86 -3.68 10.22
N SER A 55 -1.68 -3.55 9.17
CA SER A 55 -1.21 -3.50 7.79
C SER A 55 -0.20 -2.37 7.55
N LYS A 56 -0.46 -1.15 8.06
CA LYS A 56 0.48 -0.03 7.95
C LYS A 56 1.80 -0.30 8.68
N LYS A 57 1.78 -0.94 9.85
CA LYS A 57 2.99 -1.34 10.59
C LYS A 57 3.83 -2.34 9.79
N ILE A 58 3.19 -3.36 9.22
CA ILE A 58 3.88 -4.36 8.37
C ILE A 58 4.51 -3.69 7.16
N LEU A 59 3.78 -2.81 6.46
CA LEU A 59 4.31 -2.08 5.30
C LEU A 59 5.52 -1.22 5.65
N ARG A 60 5.52 -0.55 6.81
CA ARG A 60 6.68 0.21 7.31
C ARG A 60 7.88 -0.69 7.59
N SER A 61 7.68 -1.88 8.17
CA SER A 61 8.76 -2.86 8.39
C SER A 61 9.40 -3.29 7.07
N ILE A 62 8.57 -3.70 6.10
CA ILE A 62 9.04 -4.12 4.76
C ILE A 62 9.84 -2.99 4.08
N LEU A 63 9.38 -1.74 4.18
CA LEU A 63 10.09 -0.59 3.64
C LEU A 63 11.42 -0.33 4.36
N SER A 64 11.49 -0.54 5.67
CA SER A 64 12.74 -0.39 6.42
C SER A 64 13.76 -1.48 6.13
N GLU A 65 13.30 -2.70 5.81
CA GLU A 65 14.18 -3.83 5.46
C GLU A 65 14.71 -3.76 4.02
N ARG A 66 14.07 -2.96 3.16
CA ARG A 66 14.44 -2.76 1.74
C ARG A 66 15.35 -1.55 1.49
N ASN A 67 15.52 -0.67 2.48
CA ASN A 67 16.43 0.48 2.44
C ASN A 67 17.80 0.10 3.02
#